data_AF-A0A1C4YVJ5-F1
#
_entry.id   AF-A0A1C4YVJ5-F1
#
_cell.length_a   1.000
_cell.length_b   1.000
_cell.length_c   1.000
_cell.angle_alpha   90.00
_cell.angle_beta   90.00
_cell.angle_gamma   90.00
#
_symmetry.space_group_name_H-M   'P 1'
#
loop_
_entity.id
_entity.type
_entity.pdbx_description
1 polymer ?
#
loop_
_entity_poly.entity_id
_entity_poly.type
_entity_poly.pdbx_seq_one_letter_code
_entity_poly.pdbx_strand_id
1 'polypeptide(L)'
;MPLAEVVRSGFVEGVHRGSVVVLDAAGEPVAGAGDVTSPIFPRSSSKPMQAVGMLRAGLPLTGPADVALVAASHAGEEFHVERVTALLRDAGLTEEALHCPPDLPFGEAAREAVLRAGGGPARVLMNCSGKHAGMLRTCLAAGWPLDGYWRPEHPLQQHLTATIEEVTGERAAAVGVDGCGAPVLAVSLTGLARAFLRLVGAEPGTVERTVADAMRAYPELVGGTQAEDTRLMRGVPGLLAKIGAEGVIAAAVPEVGAVALKIDDGAARARTPVLVSALARLNVRAPVLTEYAESPLLGGGLPVGAIRPAW
;
A
#
# COMPACT_ATOMS: atom_id res chain seq x y z
N MET A 1 13.43 -6.19 16.54
CA MET A 1 13.46 -7.60 17.03
C MET A 1 13.66 -8.55 15.86
N PRO A 2 14.21 -9.76 15.99
CA PRO A 2 14.08 -10.78 14.93
C PRO A 2 12.61 -11.00 14.58
N LEU A 3 12.26 -10.94 13.30
CA LEU A 3 10.90 -11.22 12.80
C LEU A 3 10.85 -12.43 11.88
N ALA A 4 11.92 -12.70 11.13
CA ALA A 4 12.00 -13.89 10.27
C ALA A 4 13.42 -14.45 10.23
N GLU A 5 13.51 -15.77 10.11
CA GLU A 5 14.75 -16.51 9.88
C GLU A 5 14.83 -16.95 8.43
N VAL A 6 16.03 -16.89 7.85
CA VAL A 6 16.38 -17.51 6.58
C VAL A 6 17.04 -18.83 6.90
N VAL A 7 16.34 -19.94 6.67
CA VAL A 7 16.82 -21.29 7.00
C VAL A 7 17.11 -22.04 5.72
N ARG A 8 18.37 -22.41 5.50
CA ARG A 8 18.83 -23.22 4.37
C ARG A 8 19.40 -24.54 4.88
N SER A 9 18.88 -25.66 4.39
CA SER A 9 19.34 -27.01 4.75
C SER A 9 19.40 -27.23 6.27
N GLY A 10 18.43 -26.67 7.00
CA GLY A 10 18.36 -26.74 8.47
C GLY A 10 19.24 -25.74 9.22
N PHE A 11 20.05 -24.94 8.52
CA PHE A 11 20.92 -23.92 9.12
C PHE A 11 20.31 -22.53 8.98
N VAL A 12 20.25 -21.78 10.10
CA VAL A 12 19.82 -20.37 10.10
C VAL A 12 20.98 -19.53 9.55
N GLU A 13 20.93 -19.19 8.26
CA GLU A 13 21.98 -18.40 7.59
C GLU A 13 21.75 -16.89 7.66
N GLY A 14 20.55 -16.46 8.06
CA GLY A 14 20.22 -15.05 8.18
C GLY A 14 18.99 -14.78 9.02
N VAL A 15 18.88 -13.54 9.49
CA VAL A 15 17.74 -13.06 10.29
C VAL A 15 17.33 -11.69 9.79
N HIS A 16 16.04 -11.53 9.49
CA HIS A 16 15.42 -10.24 9.24
C HIS A 16 14.90 -9.68 10.55
N ARG A 17 15.30 -8.44 10.86
CA ARG A 17 14.83 -7.71 12.04
C ARG A 17 13.74 -6.73 11.64
N GLY A 18 12.91 -6.36 12.59
CA GLY A 18 11.86 -5.38 12.38
C GLY A 18 10.96 -5.18 13.58
N SER A 19 9.80 -4.60 13.28
CA SER A 19 8.70 -4.40 14.20
C SER A 19 7.37 -4.83 13.57
N VAL A 20 6.46 -5.34 14.40
CA VAL A 20 5.10 -5.74 14.02
C VAL A 20 4.15 -5.48 15.17
N VAL A 21 2.97 -4.96 14.87
CA VAL A 21 1.86 -4.78 15.81
C VAL A 21 0.62 -5.50 15.29
N VAL A 22 -0.11 -6.13 16.21
CA VAL A 22 -1.40 -6.76 15.95
C VAL A 22 -2.42 -6.15 16.89
N LEU A 23 -3.44 -5.53 16.32
CA LEU A 23 -4.57 -4.92 17.03
C LEU A 23 -5.81 -5.80 16.85
N ASP A 24 -6.61 -5.95 17.90
CA ASP A 24 -7.95 -6.53 17.77
C ASP A 24 -8.94 -5.55 17.12
N ALA A 25 -10.21 -5.96 17.03
CA ALA A 25 -11.29 -5.16 16.46
C ALA A 25 -11.58 -3.85 17.23
N ALA A 26 -11.25 -3.79 18.54
CA ALA A 26 -11.37 -2.58 19.35
C ALA A 26 -10.17 -1.63 19.18
N GLY A 27 -9.12 -2.08 18.48
CA GLY A 27 -7.89 -1.33 18.30
C GLY A 27 -6.87 -1.52 19.43
N GLU A 28 -7.09 -2.49 20.31
CA GLU A 28 -6.19 -2.80 21.41
C GLU A 28 -5.10 -3.78 20.96
N PRO A 29 -3.84 -3.60 21.40
CA PRO A 29 -2.75 -4.49 21.01
C PRO A 29 -2.89 -5.88 21.65
N VAL A 30 -2.99 -6.90 20.82
CA VAL A 30 -3.07 -8.32 21.27
C VAL A 30 -1.78 -9.10 21.05
N ALA A 31 -0.91 -8.63 20.16
CA ALA A 31 0.44 -9.15 19.98
C ALA A 31 1.34 -8.09 19.33
N GLY A 32 2.66 -8.25 19.49
CA GLY A 32 3.63 -7.43 18.79
C GLY A 32 5.06 -7.80 19.12
N ALA A 33 5.98 -7.32 18.30
CA ALA A 33 7.42 -7.45 18.52
C ALA A 33 8.14 -6.21 17.96
N GLY A 34 9.24 -5.81 18.60
CA GLY A 34 10.02 -4.64 18.21
C GLY A 34 9.44 -3.31 18.71
N ASP A 35 9.97 -2.21 18.18
CA ASP A 35 9.47 -0.86 18.44
C ASP A 35 8.38 -0.51 17.43
N VAL A 36 7.13 -0.50 17.88
CA VAL A 36 5.94 -0.24 17.05
C VAL A 36 5.47 1.22 17.14
N THR A 37 6.09 2.01 18.00
CA THR A 37 5.70 3.39 18.33
C THR A 37 6.60 4.44 17.68
N SER A 38 7.87 4.11 17.44
CA SER A 38 8.76 5.01 16.71
C SER A 38 8.23 5.24 15.28
N PRO A 39 8.31 6.48 14.79
CA PRO A 39 7.77 6.83 13.49
C PRO A 39 8.60 6.20 12.37
N ILE A 40 7.91 5.62 11.40
CA ILE A 40 8.47 5.14 10.12
C ILE A 40 7.75 5.84 8.98
N PHE A 41 8.34 5.86 7.79
CA PHE A 41 7.58 6.23 6.59
C PHE A 41 6.83 4.99 6.07
N PRO A 42 5.48 4.95 6.09
CA PRO A 42 4.74 3.80 5.55
C PRO A 42 4.81 3.72 4.02
N ARG A 43 5.24 4.84 3.39
CA ARG A 43 5.33 4.99 1.93
C ARG A 43 3.98 4.65 1.29
N SER A 44 3.96 3.77 0.30
CA SER A 44 2.74 3.37 -0.41
C SER A 44 1.62 2.82 0.48
N SER A 45 1.90 2.34 1.69
CA SER A 45 0.84 1.93 2.63
C SER A 45 -0.04 3.09 3.11
N SER A 46 0.37 4.36 2.92
CA SER A 46 -0.46 5.53 3.27
C SER A 46 -1.48 5.94 2.21
N LYS A 47 -1.43 5.35 1.00
CA LYS A 47 -2.28 5.76 -0.11
C LYS A 47 -3.80 5.59 0.13
N PRO A 48 -4.29 4.58 0.88
CA PRO A 48 -5.71 4.53 1.22
C PRO A 48 -6.17 5.76 2.00
N MET A 49 -5.37 6.26 2.94
CA MET A 49 -5.68 7.49 3.68
C MET A 49 -5.60 8.74 2.79
N GLN A 50 -4.68 8.76 1.81
CA GLN A 50 -4.66 9.83 0.80
C GLN A 50 -5.92 9.81 -0.07
N ALA A 51 -6.41 8.64 -0.47
CA ALA A 51 -7.67 8.49 -1.20
C ALA A 51 -8.87 8.97 -0.38
N VAL A 52 -8.90 8.68 0.93
CA VAL A 52 -9.91 9.23 1.85
C VAL A 52 -9.88 10.76 1.84
N GLY A 53 -8.70 11.37 1.95
CA GLY A 53 -8.58 12.83 1.94
C GLY A 53 -9.00 13.44 0.59
N MET A 54 -8.60 12.83 -0.53
CA MET A 54 -9.02 13.30 -1.85
C MET A 54 -10.55 13.23 -2.04
N LEU A 55 -11.19 12.14 -1.60
CA LEU A 55 -12.66 12.00 -1.66
C LEU A 55 -13.36 13.02 -0.76
N ARG A 56 -12.86 13.26 0.46
CA ARG A 56 -13.38 14.30 1.37
C ARG A 56 -13.20 15.71 0.79
N ALA A 57 -12.17 15.94 -0.01
CA ALA A 57 -11.94 17.18 -0.75
C ALA A 57 -12.73 17.28 -2.07
N GLY A 58 -13.61 16.32 -2.38
CA GLY A 58 -14.51 16.38 -3.53
C GLY A 58 -13.99 15.77 -4.83
N LEU A 59 -12.98 14.89 -4.77
CA LEU A 59 -12.50 14.13 -5.95
C LEU A 59 -13.66 13.45 -6.71
N PRO A 60 -13.93 13.82 -7.98
CA PRO A 60 -15.07 13.28 -8.72
C PRO A 60 -14.69 11.97 -9.44
N LEU A 61 -15.03 10.81 -8.89
CA LEU A 61 -14.72 9.50 -9.51
C LEU A 61 -15.94 8.89 -10.20
N THR A 62 -15.70 8.14 -11.28
CA THR A 62 -16.78 7.51 -12.06
C THR A 62 -17.26 6.19 -11.46
N GLY A 63 -16.43 5.57 -10.61
CA GLY A 63 -16.78 4.34 -9.91
C GLY A 63 -15.68 3.80 -9.01
N PRO A 64 -15.91 2.65 -8.35
CA PRO A 64 -15.00 2.03 -7.39
C PRO A 64 -13.63 1.64 -8.00
N ALA A 65 -13.57 1.31 -9.29
CA ALA A 65 -12.31 1.03 -9.97
C ALA A 65 -11.33 2.22 -9.94
N ASP A 66 -11.84 3.45 -10.10
CA ASP A 66 -11.01 4.66 -10.04
C ASP A 66 -10.53 4.91 -8.61
N VAL A 67 -11.37 4.63 -7.60
CA VAL A 67 -11.00 4.77 -6.18
C VAL A 67 -9.84 3.82 -5.86
N ALA A 68 -9.93 2.56 -6.32
CA ALA A 68 -8.87 1.57 -6.14
C ALA A 68 -7.56 2.02 -6.80
N LEU A 69 -7.62 2.55 -8.03
CA LEU A 69 -6.45 3.06 -8.75
C LEU A 69 -5.83 4.30 -8.06
N VAL A 70 -6.64 5.18 -7.49
CA VAL A 70 -6.15 6.35 -6.74
C VAL A 70 -5.45 5.93 -5.44
N ALA A 71 -5.87 4.83 -4.82
CA ALA A 71 -5.21 4.22 -3.67
C ALA A 71 -4.03 3.29 -4.05
N ALA A 72 -3.70 3.16 -5.34
CA ALA A 72 -2.81 2.12 -5.85
C ALA A 72 -1.31 2.45 -5.80
N SER A 73 -0.52 1.39 -5.84
CA SER A 73 0.87 1.43 -6.36
C SER A 73 0.95 0.40 -7.47
N HIS A 74 0.35 0.72 -8.60
CA HIS A 74 0.03 -0.27 -9.62
C HIS A 74 1.27 -0.85 -10.30
N ALA A 75 1.12 -2.07 -10.83
CA ALA A 75 2.17 -2.73 -11.59
C ALA A 75 2.44 -2.09 -12.97
N GLY A 76 1.56 -1.21 -13.47
CA GLY A 76 1.72 -0.59 -14.79
C GLY A 76 1.31 -1.52 -15.94
N GLU A 77 0.50 -2.54 -15.64
CA GLU A 77 -0.19 -3.34 -16.66
C GLU A 77 -1.14 -2.45 -17.49
N GLU A 78 -1.48 -2.90 -18.70
CA GLU A 78 -2.25 -2.14 -19.70
C GLU A 78 -3.52 -1.50 -19.13
N PHE A 79 -4.34 -2.27 -18.41
CA PHE A 79 -5.57 -1.77 -17.80
C PHE A 79 -5.36 -0.67 -16.74
N HIS A 80 -4.17 -0.59 -16.11
CA HIS A 80 -3.83 0.53 -15.24
C HIS A 80 -3.57 1.78 -16.07
N VAL A 81 -2.71 1.65 -17.09
CA VAL A 81 -2.26 2.77 -17.93
C VAL A 81 -3.44 3.37 -18.69
N GLU A 82 -4.33 2.54 -19.23
CA GLU A 82 -5.58 2.95 -19.86
C GLU A 82 -6.45 3.79 -18.90
N ARG A 83 -6.61 3.34 -17.65
CA ARG A 83 -7.44 4.03 -16.67
C ARG A 83 -6.80 5.31 -16.16
N VAL A 84 -5.48 5.35 -15.93
CA VAL A 84 -4.76 6.60 -15.61
C VAL A 84 -4.96 7.62 -16.72
N THR A 85 -4.81 7.19 -17.98
CA THR A 85 -4.98 8.04 -19.15
C THR A 85 -6.42 8.54 -19.28
N ALA A 86 -7.41 7.69 -19.01
CA ALA A 86 -8.83 8.07 -18.99
C ALA A 86 -9.11 9.14 -17.92
N LEU A 87 -8.63 8.93 -16.68
CA LEU A 87 -8.79 9.89 -15.59
C LEU A 87 -8.20 11.26 -15.93
N LEU A 88 -7.02 11.30 -16.56
CA LEU A 88 -6.41 12.53 -17.04
C LEU A 88 -7.23 13.18 -18.16
N ARG A 89 -7.63 12.40 -19.16
CA ARG A 89 -8.43 12.89 -20.30
C ARG A 89 -9.76 13.51 -19.85
N ASP A 90 -10.46 12.85 -18.93
CA ASP A 90 -11.74 13.33 -18.39
C ASP A 90 -11.59 14.65 -17.61
N ALA A 91 -10.37 14.95 -17.17
CA ALA A 91 -9.99 16.19 -16.53
C ALA A 91 -9.47 17.27 -17.50
N GLY A 92 -9.42 16.97 -18.80
CA GLY A 92 -8.79 17.83 -19.81
C GLY A 92 -7.26 17.91 -19.67
N LEU A 93 -6.64 16.90 -19.05
CA LEU A 93 -5.21 16.83 -18.78
C LEU A 93 -4.54 15.74 -19.61
N THR A 94 -3.23 15.86 -19.75
CA THR A 94 -2.33 14.89 -20.37
C THR A 94 -1.27 14.45 -19.35
N GLU A 95 -0.39 13.52 -19.72
CA GLU A 95 0.60 13.00 -18.78
C GLU A 95 1.64 14.03 -18.33
N GLU A 96 1.82 15.12 -19.09
CA GLU A 96 2.69 16.24 -18.76
C GLU A 96 2.27 16.96 -17.47
N ALA A 97 1.00 16.83 -17.06
CA ALA A 97 0.53 17.36 -15.79
C ALA A 97 0.99 16.52 -14.58
N LEU A 98 1.42 15.28 -14.80
CA LEU A 98 1.91 14.40 -13.73
C LEU A 98 3.28 14.86 -13.23
N HIS A 99 3.44 14.93 -11.91
CA HIS A 99 4.72 15.27 -11.30
C HIS A 99 5.62 14.04 -11.11
N CYS A 100 5.03 12.86 -10.86
CA CYS A 100 5.79 11.62 -10.69
C CYS A 100 6.74 11.39 -11.86
N PRO A 101 7.99 10.98 -11.61
CA PRO A 101 9.00 10.85 -12.65
C PRO A 101 8.55 9.87 -13.73
N PRO A 102 9.03 10.03 -14.99
CA PRO A 102 8.87 8.97 -15.97
C PRO A 102 9.57 7.71 -15.47
N ASP A 103 8.91 6.57 -15.56
CA ASP A 103 9.46 5.29 -15.14
C ASP A 103 8.95 4.17 -16.07
N LEU A 104 9.57 3.01 -16.01
CA LEU A 104 9.00 1.79 -16.59
C LEU A 104 7.95 1.21 -15.63
N PRO A 105 7.05 0.33 -16.12
CA PRO A 105 6.13 -0.40 -15.25
C PRO A 105 6.87 -1.10 -14.12
N PHE A 106 6.27 -1.07 -12.91
CA PHE A 106 6.84 -1.75 -11.75
C PHE A 106 6.74 -3.29 -11.87
N GLY A 107 5.69 -3.78 -12.51
CA GLY A 107 5.50 -5.21 -12.77
C GLY A 107 6.43 -5.71 -13.87
N GLU A 108 7.12 -6.81 -13.61
CA GLU A 108 8.14 -7.37 -14.51
C GLU A 108 7.57 -7.68 -15.91
N ALA A 109 6.44 -8.37 -16.00
CA ALA A 109 5.82 -8.71 -17.29
C ALA A 109 5.40 -7.46 -18.09
N ALA A 110 4.83 -6.45 -17.43
CA ALA A 110 4.44 -5.20 -18.07
C ALA A 110 5.67 -4.40 -18.53
N ARG A 111 6.74 -4.38 -17.72
CA ARG A 111 8.03 -3.77 -18.06
C ARG A 111 8.64 -4.40 -19.29
N GLU A 112 8.69 -5.73 -19.34
CA GLU A 112 9.19 -6.45 -20.50
C GLU A 112 8.37 -6.18 -21.76
N ALA A 113 7.04 -6.13 -21.64
CA ALA A 113 6.16 -5.83 -22.77
C ALA A 113 6.46 -4.45 -23.36
N VAL A 114 6.61 -3.42 -22.52
CA VAL A 114 6.98 -2.06 -22.95
C VAL A 114 8.34 -2.06 -23.67
N LEU A 115 9.35 -2.71 -23.11
CA LEU A 115 10.69 -2.75 -23.71
C LEU A 115 10.71 -3.53 -25.03
N ARG A 116 10.02 -4.67 -25.12
CA ARG A 116 9.91 -5.46 -26.36
C ARG A 116 9.20 -4.70 -27.48
N ALA A 117 8.25 -3.84 -27.12
CA ALA A 117 7.58 -2.94 -28.07
C ALA A 117 8.42 -1.72 -28.48
N GLY A 118 9.65 -1.58 -27.97
CA GLY A 118 10.52 -0.43 -28.23
C GLY A 118 10.13 0.84 -27.45
N GLY A 119 9.25 0.70 -26.45
CA GLY A 119 8.86 1.78 -25.54
C GLY A 119 9.93 2.10 -24.50
N GLY A 120 9.71 3.18 -23.76
CA GLY A 120 10.61 3.65 -22.71
C GLY A 120 9.85 4.17 -21.48
N PRO A 121 10.57 4.75 -20.51
CA PRO A 121 9.98 5.35 -19.33
C PRO A 121 8.96 6.44 -19.68
N ALA A 122 7.80 6.43 -19.03
CA ALA A 122 6.76 7.45 -19.18
C ALA A 122 6.04 7.68 -17.85
N ARG A 123 5.42 8.86 -17.67
CA ARG A 123 4.85 9.23 -16.38
C ARG A 123 3.60 8.43 -16.05
N VAL A 124 2.81 8.07 -17.06
CA VAL A 124 1.64 7.18 -16.89
C VAL A 124 2.01 5.77 -16.45
N LEU A 125 3.23 5.29 -16.77
CA LEU A 125 3.69 3.94 -16.43
C LEU A 125 4.18 3.84 -14.97
N MET A 126 4.57 4.97 -14.37
CA MET A 126 5.05 5.05 -13.01
C MET A 126 3.96 4.61 -12.03
N ASN A 127 4.29 3.75 -11.06
CA ASN A 127 3.33 3.07 -10.18
C ASN A 127 2.40 3.97 -9.33
N CYS A 128 2.75 5.24 -9.15
CA CYS A 128 1.96 6.23 -8.43
C CYS A 128 1.12 7.12 -9.35
N SER A 129 1.19 6.95 -10.67
CA SER A 129 0.53 7.85 -11.62
C SER A 129 -0.98 7.93 -11.41
N GLY A 130 -1.63 6.83 -11.02
CA GLY A 130 -3.04 6.80 -10.60
C GLY A 130 -3.36 7.73 -9.41
N LYS A 131 -2.54 7.68 -8.36
CA LYS A 131 -2.63 8.62 -7.22
C LYS A 131 -2.43 10.07 -7.67
N HIS A 132 -1.44 10.33 -8.54
CA HIS A 132 -1.18 11.68 -9.06
C HIS A 132 -2.33 12.21 -9.93
N ALA A 133 -2.95 11.36 -10.76
CA ALA A 133 -4.17 11.71 -11.49
C ALA A 133 -5.31 12.05 -10.51
N GLY A 134 -5.47 11.30 -9.43
CA GLY A 134 -6.40 11.63 -8.35
C GLY A 134 -6.10 12.99 -7.70
N MET A 135 -4.84 13.29 -7.40
CA MET A 135 -4.43 14.57 -6.83
C MET A 135 -4.78 15.75 -7.74
N LEU A 136 -4.49 15.66 -9.03
CA LEU A 136 -4.82 16.70 -10.01
C LEU A 136 -6.33 16.92 -10.13
N ARG A 137 -7.11 15.84 -10.19
CA ARG A 137 -8.58 15.91 -10.28
C ARG A 137 -9.21 16.47 -9.00
N THR A 138 -8.60 16.19 -7.84
CA THR A 138 -8.99 16.81 -6.57
C THR A 138 -8.72 18.31 -6.61
N CYS A 139 -7.55 18.74 -7.08
CA CYS A 139 -7.24 20.17 -7.22
C CYS A 139 -8.25 20.89 -8.13
N LEU A 140 -8.60 20.31 -9.28
CA LEU A 140 -9.62 20.88 -10.17
C LEU A 140 -10.98 21.03 -9.47
N ALA A 141 -11.46 19.98 -8.79
CA ALA A 141 -12.75 20.00 -8.12
C ALA A 141 -12.80 20.99 -6.95
N ALA A 142 -11.69 21.13 -6.21
CA ALA A 142 -11.57 22.03 -5.07
C ALA A 142 -11.18 23.47 -5.46
N GLY A 143 -10.93 23.76 -6.75
CA GLY A 143 -10.46 25.06 -7.22
C GLY A 143 -9.04 25.41 -6.75
N TRP A 144 -8.21 24.40 -6.44
CA TRP A 144 -6.81 24.59 -6.06
C TRP A 144 -5.88 24.62 -7.28
N PRO A 145 -4.70 25.26 -7.16
CA PRO A 145 -3.70 25.22 -8.22
C PRO A 145 -3.34 23.79 -8.66
N LEU A 146 -3.09 23.63 -9.95
CA LEU A 146 -2.50 22.39 -10.46
C LEU A 146 -1.00 22.38 -10.27
N ASP A 147 -0.32 23.51 -10.49
CA ASP A 147 1.11 23.58 -10.28
C ASP A 147 1.46 23.46 -8.79
N GLY A 148 2.51 22.70 -8.50
CA GLY A 148 2.99 22.51 -7.15
C GLY A 148 2.11 21.61 -6.27
N TYR A 149 1.14 20.86 -6.81
CA TYR A 149 0.29 19.96 -6.00
C TYR A 149 1.06 18.91 -5.19
N TRP A 150 2.32 18.65 -5.53
CA TRP A 150 3.23 17.74 -4.82
C TRP A 150 4.03 18.42 -3.70
N ARG A 151 3.92 19.75 -3.53
CA ARG A 151 4.66 20.52 -2.53
C ARG A 151 3.93 20.50 -1.18
N PRO A 152 4.65 20.37 -0.05
CA PRO A 152 4.02 20.29 1.28
C PRO A 152 3.10 21.48 1.61
N GLU A 153 3.41 22.67 1.10
CA GLU A 153 2.65 23.90 1.36
C GLU A 153 1.37 23.99 0.53
N HIS A 154 1.19 23.13 -0.48
CA HIS A 154 0.03 23.16 -1.34
C HIS A 154 -1.25 22.78 -0.56
N PRO A 155 -2.40 23.44 -0.79
CA PRO A 155 -3.65 23.16 -0.08
C PRO A 155 -4.04 21.68 -0.07
N LEU A 156 -3.84 20.99 -1.20
CA LEU A 156 -3.99 19.54 -1.31
C LEU A 156 -3.14 18.79 -0.27
N GLN A 157 -1.84 19.06 -0.19
CA GLN A 157 -0.96 18.31 0.71
C GLN A 157 -1.23 18.62 2.17
N GLN A 158 -1.61 19.85 2.51
CA GLN A 158 -2.07 20.20 3.85
C GLN A 158 -3.36 19.43 4.23
N HIS A 159 -4.32 19.34 3.30
CA HIS A 159 -5.55 18.57 3.50
C HIS A 159 -5.28 17.07 3.66
N LEU A 160 -4.40 16.49 2.83
CA LEU A 160 -4.01 15.09 2.92
C LEU A 160 -3.24 14.81 4.21
N THR A 161 -2.40 15.74 4.67
CA THR A 161 -1.69 15.65 5.95
C THR A 161 -2.68 15.61 7.10
N ALA A 162 -3.60 16.56 7.17
CA ALA A 162 -4.63 16.58 8.21
C ALA A 162 -5.48 15.29 8.21
N THR A 163 -5.83 14.77 7.03
CA THR A 163 -6.58 13.52 6.92
C THR A 163 -5.79 12.32 7.41
N ILE A 164 -4.50 12.21 7.06
CA ILE A 164 -3.65 11.11 7.52
C ILE A 164 -3.47 11.18 9.04
N GLU A 165 -3.23 12.36 9.60
CA GLU A 165 -3.12 12.54 11.06
C GLU A 165 -4.41 12.14 11.78
N GLU A 166 -5.57 12.53 11.23
CA GLU A 166 -6.88 12.16 11.79
C GLU A 166 -7.14 10.64 11.72
N VAL A 167 -6.86 10.00 10.59
CA VAL A 167 -7.15 8.58 10.38
C VAL A 167 -6.18 7.67 11.17
N THR A 168 -4.91 8.07 11.30
CA THR A 168 -3.93 7.36 12.14
C THR A 168 -4.12 7.65 13.64
N GLY A 169 -4.72 8.81 13.97
CA GLY A 169 -4.93 9.25 15.34
C GLY A 169 -3.67 9.84 15.98
N GLU A 170 -2.71 10.30 15.18
CA GLU A 170 -1.46 10.90 15.66
C GLU A 170 -0.92 11.96 14.69
N ARG A 171 -0.05 12.84 15.21
CA ARG A 171 0.63 13.84 14.38
C ARG A 171 1.76 13.19 13.59
N ALA A 172 1.98 13.63 12.36
CA ALA A 172 3.13 13.20 11.58
C ALA A 172 4.43 13.69 12.26
N ALA A 173 5.32 12.77 12.63
CA ALA A 173 6.57 13.13 13.32
C ALA A 173 7.58 13.80 12.38
N ALA A 174 7.48 13.52 11.08
CA ALA A 174 8.29 14.13 10.04
C ALA A 174 7.57 14.08 8.69
N VAL A 175 7.94 15.00 7.80
CA VAL A 175 7.52 15.01 6.40
C VAL A 175 8.75 14.84 5.52
N GLY A 176 8.76 13.78 4.71
CA GLY A 176 9.79 13.50 3.72
C GLY A 176 9.27 13.67 2.29
N VAL A 177 10.14 13.41 1.31
CA VAL A 177 9.78 13.35 -0.10
C VAL A 177 9.82 11.89 -0.56
N ASP A 178 8.72 11.41 -1.15
CA ASP A 178 8.60 10.06 -1.68
C ASP A 178 9.29 9.95 -3.06
N GLY A 179 9.54 8.73 -3.56
CA GLY A 179 10.13 8.49 -4.88
C GLY A 179 9.28 9.06 -6.04
N CYS A 180 8.00 9.33 -5.79
CA CYS A 180 7.12 10.03 -6.73
C CYS A 180 7.19 11.56 -6.67
N GLY A 181 7.99 12.13 -5.77
CA GLY A 181 8.14 13.57 -5.56
C GLY A 181 7.08 14.22 -4.66
N ALA A 182 6.03 13.48 -4.26
CA ALA A 182 5.02 13.96 -3.32
C ALA A 182 5.44 13.72 -1.85
N PRO A 183 4.81 14.39 -0.86
CA PRO A 183 5.16 14.24 0.54
C PRO A 183 4.84 12.84 1.07
N VAL A 184 5.67 12.35 1.99
CA VAL A 184 5.43 11.14 2.79
C VAL A 184 5.50 11.49 4.26
N LEU A 185 4.53 11.02 5.04
CA LEU A 185 4.38 11.36 6.46
C LEU A 185 4.88 10.21 7.33
N ALA A 186 5.70 10.54 8.32
CA ALA A 186 6.20 9.56 9.28
C ALA A 186 5.17 9.35 10.40
N VAL A 187 4.73 8.11 10.57
CA VAL A 187 3.77 7.66 11.58
C VAL A 187 4.22 6.32 12.16
N SER A 188 3.74 5.97 13.34
CA SER A 188 3.98 4.71 14.01
C SER A 188 3.30 3.53 13.29
N LEU A 189 3.78 2.31 13.53
CA LEU A 189 3.08 1.11 13.04
C LEU A 189 1.72 0.96 13.70
N THR A 190 1.58 1.37 14.97
CA THR A 190 0.29 1.40 15.68
C THR A 190 -0.70 2.35 15.00
N GLY A 191 -0.29 3.56 14.67
CA GLY A 191 -1.11 4.53 13.94
C GLY A 191 -1.51 4.02 12.55
N LEU A 192 -0.59 3.36 11.85
CA LEU A 192 -0.87 2.73 10.56
C LEU A 192 -1.88 1.57 10.68
N ALA A 193 -1.72 0.67 11.64
CA ALA A 193 -2.67 -0.42 11.88
C ALA A 193 -4.07 0.11 12.24
N ARG A 194 -4.14 1.13 13.10
CA ARG A 194 -5.40 1.81 13.46
C ARG A 194 -6.09 2.43 12.26
N ALA A 195 -5.33 3.06 11.36
CA ALA A 195 -5.88 3.62 10.13
C ALA A 195 -6.56 2.54 9.28
N PHE A 196 -5.92 1.38 9.10
CA PHE A 196 -6.50 0.27 8.34
C PHE A 196 -7.74 -0.31 9.02
N LEU A 197 -7.71 -0.44 10.35
CA LEU A 197 -8.86 -0.88 11.14
C LEU A 197 -10.05 0.09 10.98
N ARG A 198 -9.80 1.40 11.04
CA ARG A 198 -10.81 2.44 10.83
C ARG A 198 -11.43 2.37 9.43
N LEU A 199 -10.63 2.07 8.41
CA LEU A 199 -11.12 1.94 7.03
C LEU A 199 -12.08 0.76 6.86
N VAL A 200 -11.73 -0.40 7.41
CA VAL A 200 -12.58 -1.61 7.26
C VAL A 200 -13.78 -1.62 8.20
N GLY A 201 -13.67 -1.00 9.37
CA GLY A 201 -14.72 -0.92 10.39
C GLY A 201 -15.69 0.26 10.22
N ALA A 202 -15.44 1.16 9.26
CA ALA A 202 -16.35 2.26 8.99
C ALA A 202 -17.68 1.78 8.37
N GLU A 203 -18.76 2.51 8.70
CA GLU A 203 -20.11 2.22 8.22
C GLU A 203 -20.19 2.24 6.68
N PRO A 204 -20.96 1.32 6.06
CA PRO A 204 -21.22 1.34 4.62
C PRO A 204 -21.68 2.72 4.13
N GLY A 205 -21.06 3.20 3.04
CA GLY A 205 -21.36 4.50 2.44
C GLY A 205 -20.54 5.68 2.97
N THR A 206 -19.77 5.50 4.05
CA THR A 206 -18.75 6.48 4.46
C THR A 206 -17.55 6.47 3.52
N VAL A 207 -16.80 7.56 3.45
CA VAL A 207 -15.64 7.70 2.55
C VAL A 207 -14.56 6.66 2.87
N GLU A 208 -14.26 6.45 4.15
CA GLU A 208 -13.31 5.44 4.63
C GLU A 208 -13.70 4.04 4.14
N ARG A 209 -14.99 3.70 4.28
CA ARG A 209 -15.51 2.41 3.85
C ARG A 209 -15.49 2.27 2.32
N THR A 210 -15.83 3.32 1.58
CA THR A 210 -15.75 3.35 0.11
C THR A 210 -14.36 3.03 -0.40
N VAL A 211 -13.30 3.59 0.21
CA VAL A 211 -11.91 3.28 -0.19
C VAL A 211 -11.58 1.81 0.07
N ALA A 212 -11.92 1.29 1.25
CA ALA A 212 -11.67 -0.10 1.60
C ALA A 212 -12.42 -1.07 0.67
N ASP A 213 -13.70 -0.80 0.39
CA ASP A 213 -14.52 -1.63 -0.51
C ASP A 213 -14.01 -1.59 -1.95
N ALA A 214 -13.64 -0.42 -2.45
CA ALA A 214 -13.08 -0.27 -3.80
C ALA A 214 -11.78 -1.07 -3.99
N MET A 215 -10.84 -0.95 -3.06
CA MET A 215 -9.58 -1.70 -3.10
C MET A 215 -9.80 -3.21 -3.07
N ARG A 216 -10.77 -3.68 -2.28
CA ARG A 216 -11.14 -5.11 -2.19
C ARG A 216 -11.87 -5.62 -3.43
N ALA A 217 -12.65 -4.77 -4.08
CA ALA A 217 -13.38 -5.09 -5.30
C ALA A 217 -12.47 -5.13 -6.54
N TYR A 218 -11.43 -4.29 -6.57
CA TYR A 218 -10.47 -4.22 -7.68
C TYR A 218 -9.02 -4.30 -7.20
N PRO A 219 -8.64 -5.41 -6.53
CA PRO A 219 -7.33 -5.53 -5.91
C PRO A 219 -6.21 -5.53 -6.95
N GLU A 220 -6.47 -6.03 -8.17
CA GLU A 220 -5.52 -5.94 -9.27
C GLU A 220 -5.20 -4.50 -9.68
N LEU A 221 -6.12 -3.55 -9.54
CA LEU A 221 -5.82 -2.12 -9.79
C LEU A 221 -4.90 -1.52 -8.72
N VAL A 222 -4.85 -2.13 -7.53
CA VAL A 222 -4.06 -1.64 -6.38
C VAL A 222 -2.58 -2.02 -6.52
N GLY A 223 -2.29 -3.30 -6.76
CA GLY A 223 -0.92 -3.83 -6.79
C GLY A 223 -0.50 -4.45 -8.11
N GLY A 224 -1.45 -4.80 -8.99
CA GLY A 224 -1.25 -5.63 -10.16
C GLY A 224 -1.67 -7.08 -9.97
N THR A 225 -1.80 -7.83 -11.06
CA THR A 225 -2.38 -9.18 -11.12
C THR A 225 -1.66 -10.18 -10.20
N GLN A 226 -0.34 -10.05 -10.07
CA GLN A 226 0.51 -10.97 -9.31
C GLN A 226 0.98 -10.42 -7.95
N ALA A 227 0.55 -9.22 -7.57
CA ALA A 227 1.00 -8.61 -6.33
C ALA A 227 0.47 -9.35 -5.09
N GLU A 228 1.25 -9.36 -4.01
CA GLU A 228 0.87 -10.10 -2.81
C GLU A 228 -0.37 -9.46 -2.14
N ASP A 229 -0.48 -8.13 -2.09
CA ASP A 229 -1.69 -7.46 -1.60
C ASP A 229 -2.91 -7.77 -2.47
N THR A 230 -2.74 -7.96 -3.79
CA THR A 230 -3.82 -8.45 -4.66
C THR A 230 -4.27 -9.86 -4.30
N ARG A 231 -3.32 -10.80 -4.18
CA ARG A 231 -3.61 -12.21 -3.89
C ARG A 231 -4.21 -12.39 -2.49
N LEU A 232 -3.71 -11.63 -1.51
CA LEU A 232 -4.22 -11.62 -0.14
C LEU A 232 -5.66 -11.09 -0.08
N MET A 233 -5.96 -9.94 -0.71
CA MET A 233 -7.33 -9.39 -0.72
C MET A 233 -8.34 -10.31 -1.45
N ARG A 234 -7.91 -11.04 -2.48
CA ARG A 234 -8.74 -12.05 -3.16
C ARG A 234 -8.98 -13.31 -2.32
N GLY A 235 -7.95 -13.76 -1.60
CA GLY A 235 -7.98 -15.05 -0.92
C GLY A 235 -8.45 -15.02 0.53
N VAL A 236 -8.47 -13.85 1.17
CA VAL A 236 -8.95 -13.68 2.56
C VAL A 236 -10.21 -12.81 2.56
N PRO A 237 -11.40 -13.37 2.88
CA PRO A 237 -12.65 -12.61 2.88
C PRO A 237 -12.57 -11.34 3.73
N GLY A 238 -12.95 -10.21 3.13
CA GLY A 238 -13.01 -8.92 3.81
C GLY A 238 -11.66 -8.24 4.08
N LEU A 239 -10.53 -8.90 3.81
CA LEU A 239 -9.20 -8.34 4.06
C LEU A 239 -8.94 -7.11 3.17
N LEU A 240 -8.57 -6.01 3.80
CA LEU A 240 -7.89 -4.90 3.14
C LEU A 240 -6.39 -5.04 3.40
N ALA A 241 -5.55 -4.95 2.36
CA ALA A 241 -4.10 -4.97 2.51
C ALA A 241 -3.44 -3.95 1.58
N LYS A 242 -2.33 -3.34 2.03
CA LYS A 242 -1.52 -2.46 1.18
C LYS A 242 -0.04 -2.56 1.50
N ILE A 243 0.73 -2.95 0.49
CA ILE A 243 2.19 -2.95 0.54
C ILE A 243 2.75 -1.53 0.48
N GLY A 244 3.76 -1.27 1.31
CA GLY A 244 4.66 -0.14 1.30
C GLY A 244 6.06 -0.52 0.81
N ALA A 245 6.82 0.47 0.36
CA ALA A 245 8.26 0.29 0.12
C ALA A 245 9.00 0.05 1.44
N GLU A 246 10.30 -0.31 1.36
CA GLU A 246 11.12 -0.54 2.55
C GLU A 246 10.51 -1.59 3.50
N GLY A 247 9.94 -2.69 2.98
CA GLY A 247 9.49 -3.80 3.82
C GLY A 247 8.26 -3.51 4.69
N VAL A 248 7.45 -2.50 4.36
CA VAL A 248 6.21 -2.17 5.08
C VAL A 248 5.01 -2.91 4.48
N ILE A 249 4.09 -3.36 5.33
CA ILE A 249 2.72 -3.74 4.95
C ILE A 249 1.77 -3.43 6.11
N ALA A 250 0.55 -3.04 5.77
CA ALA A 250 -0.57 -3.00 6.69
C ALA A 250 -1.75 -3.78 6.11
N ALA A 251 -2.52 -4.42 6.99
CA ALA A 251 -3.71 -5.16 6.63
C ALA A 251 -4.75 -5.12 7.75
N ALA A 252 -6.03 -5.21 7.41
CA ALA A 252 -7.11 -5.31 8.39
C ALA A 252 -8.28 -6.14 7.86
N VAL A 253 -8.97 -6.81 8.77
CA VAL A 253 -10.19 -7.57 8.53
C VAL A 253 -11.30 -6.97 9.40
N PRO A 254 -12.46 -6.60 8.83
CA PRO A 254 -13.56 -5.99 9.59
C PRO A 254 -14.02 -6.91 10.72
N GLU A 255 -14.37 -6.34 11.87
CA GLU A 255 -14.76 -7.05 13.10
C GLU A 255 -13.73 -8.04 13.67
N VAL A 256 -12.50 -8.05 13.14
CA VAL A 256 -11.45 -9.00 13.57
C VAL A 256 -10.22 -8.26 14.11
N GLY A 257 -9.65 -7.33 13.34
CA GLY A 257 -8.46 -6.60 13.76
C GLY A 257 -7.55 -6.18 12.62
N ALA A 258 -6.38 -5.66 12.97
CA ALA A 258 -5.41 -5.11 12.02
C ALA A 258 -3.98 -5.50 12.37
N VAL A 259 -3.12 -5.50 11.35
CA VAL A 259 -1.69 -5.75 11.45
C VAL A 259 -0.94 -4.66 10.71
N ALA A 260 0.15 -4.16 11.28
CA ALA A 260 1.15 -3.39 10.55
C ALA A 260 2.56 -3.87 10.92
N LEU A 261 3.44 -3.95 9.95
CA LEU A 261 4.83 -4.35 10.17
C LEU A 261 5.82 -3.60 9.27
N LYS A 262 7.06 -3.54 9.73
CA LYS A 262 8.24 -3.06 9.00
C LYS A 262 9.35 -4.09 9.17
N ILE A 263 9.96 -4.51 8.06
CA ILE A 263 11.27 -5.18 8.08
C ILE A 263 12.35 -4.10 7.99
N ASP A 264 13.30 -4.06 8.92
CA ASP A 264 14.27 -2.96 9.09
C ASP A 264 15.15 -2.76 7.84
N ASP A 265 15.64 -3.86 7.26
CA ASP A 265 16.49 -3.86 6.05
C ASP A 265 15.71 -3.67 4.74
N GLY A 266 14.39 -3.45 4.82
CA GLY A 266 13.52 -3.21 3.69
C GLY A 266 13.17 -4.45 2.85
N ALA A 267 13.60 -5.64 3.27
CA ALA A 267 13.45 -6.86 2.48
C ALA A 267 11.99 -7.30 2.32
N ALA A 268 11.50 -7.38 1.09
CA ALA A 268 10.16 -7.87 0.77
C ALA A 268 9.98 -9.36 1.12
N ARG A 269 11.02 -10.17 0.95
CA ARG A 269 10.98 -11.64 1.14
C ARG A 269 10.61 -12.11 2.55
N ALA A 270 10.78 -11.25 3.56
CA ALA A 270 10.40 -11.55 4.95
C ALA A 270 9.02 -11.01 5.32
N ARG A 271 8.50 -10.03 4.57
CA ARG A 271 7.29 -9.29 4.90
C ARG A 271 6.06 -10.19 5.00
N THR A 272 5.88 -11.05 4.02
CA THR A 272 4.67 -11.87 3.88
C THR A 272 4.60 -13.05 4.87
N PRO A 273 5.70 -13.80 5.13
CA PRO A 273 5.74 -14.77 6.23
C PRO A 273 5.41 -14.16 7.60
N VAL A 274 5.91 -12.96 7.90
CA VAL A 274 5.62 -12.25 9.16
C VAL A 274 4.15 -11.80 9.21
N LEU A 275 3.61 -11.27 8.11
CA LEU A 275 2.19 -10.89 8.02
C LEU A 275 1.26 -12.08 8.27
N VAL A 276 1.53 -13.23 7.65
CA VAL A 276 0.72 -14.44 7.84
C VAL A 276 0.73 -14.87 9.30
N SER A 277 1.90 -14.89 9.93
CA SER A 277 2.03 -15.19 11.36
C SER A 277 1.21 -14.22 12.22
N ALA A 278 1.24 -12.93 11.89
CA ALA A 278 0.49 -11.89 12.60
C ALA A 278 -1.02 -12.07 12.46
N LEU A 279 -1.51 -12.30 11.24
CA LEU A 279 -2.92 -12.57 10.95
C LEU A 279 -3.41 -13.84 11.66
N ALA A 280 -2.55 -14.85 11.81
CA ALA A 280 -2.88 -16.05 12.57
C ALA A 280 -3.13 -15.77 14.07
N ARG A 281 -2.51 -14.73 14.66
CA ARG A 281 -2.80 -14.27 16.04
C ARG A 281 -4.22 -13.68 16.17
N LEU A 282 -4.80 -13.24 15.07
CA LEU A 282 -6.21 -12.79 14.97
C LEU A 282 -7.17 -13.91 14.55
N ASN A 283 -6.71 -15.16 14.52
CA ASN A 283 -7.47 -16.31 14.03
C ASN A 283 -7.92 -16.22 12.56
N VAL A 284 -7.29 -15.35 11.76
CA VAL A 284 -7.56 -15.28 10.32
C VAL A 284 -6.86 -16.45 9.63
N ARG A 285 -7.63 -17.26 8.89
CA ARG A 285 -7.13 -18.44 8.16
C ARG A 285 -7.71 -18.44 6.74
N ALA A 286 -6.87 -18.76 5.77
CA ALA A 286 -7.27 -18.96 4.38
C ALA A 286 -6.20 -19.76 3.63
N PRO A 287 -6.53 -20.49 2.54
CA PRO A 287 -5.55 -21.23 1.75
C PRO A 287 -4.39 -20.37 1.26
N VAL A 288 -4.67 -19.14 0.82
CA VAL A 288 -3.64 -18.21 0.35
C VAL A 288 -2.62 -17.86 1.45
N LEU A 289 -3.02 -17.83 2.72
CA LEU A 289 -2.12 -17.55 3.82
C LEU A 289 -1.14 -18.71 4.05
N THR A 290 -1.56 -19.95 3.83
CA THR A 290 -0.68 -21.12 3.91
C THR A 290 0.43 -21.07 2.86
N GLU A 291 0.11 -20.63 1.63
CA GLU A 291 1.10 -20.47 0.56
C GLU A 291 2.15 -19.40 0.88
N TYR A 292 1.77 -18.43 1.70
CA TYR A 292 2.57 -17.26 2.06
C TYR A 292 3.21 -17.35 3.44
N ALA A 293 2.93 -18.40 4.20
CA ALA A 293 3.45 -18.63 5.55
C ALA A 293 4.98 -18.76 5.55
N GLU A 294 5.54 -19.27 4.45
CA GLU A 294 6.96 -19.45 4.24
C GLU A 294 7.34 -19.05 2.81
N SER A 295 8.50 -18.42 2.64
CA SER A 295 9.05 -18.15 1.30
C SER A 295 10.12 -19.20 0.97
N PRO A 296 9.91 -20.08 -0.02
CA PRO A 296 10.83 -21.17 -0.30
C PRO A 296 12.19 -20.65 -0.77
N LEU A 297 13.25 -21.25 -0.24
CA LEU A 297 14.61 -21.09 -0.75
C LEU A 297 14.94 -22.26 -1.66
N LEU A 298 15.37 -21.96 -2.88
CA LEU A 298 15.70 -22.97 -3.87
C LEU A 298 17.21 -23.24 -3.94
N GLY A 299 17.57 -24.48 -4.25
CA GLY A 299 18.91 -24.93 -4.61
C GLY A 299 18.79 -25.89 -5.78
N GLY A 300 19.37 -25.54 -6.94
CA GLY A 300 19.17 -26.31 -8.17
C GLY A 300 17.71 -26.42 -8.63
N GLY A 301 16.86 -25.45 -8.26
CA GLY A 301 15.41 -25.45 -8.57
C GLY A 301 14.54 -26.24 -7.59
N LEU A 302 15.13 -26.93 -6.61
CA LEU A 302 14.39 -27.68 -5.59
C LEU A 302 14.36 -26.92 -4.26
N PRO A 303 13.28 -27.02 -3.47
CA PRO A 303 13.23 -26.45 -2.12
C PRO A 303 14.33 -27.05 -1.24
N VAL A 304 15.18 -26.20 -0.67
CA VAL A 304 16.24 -26.57 0.27
C VAL A 304 16.07 -25.89 1.63
N GLY A 305 15.02 -25.09 1.79
CA GLY A 305 14.80 -24.29 2.98
C GLY A 305 13.70 -23.27 2.76
N ALA A 306 13.55 -22.34 3.70
CA ALA A 306 12.54 -21.30 3.64
C ALA A 306 12.91 -20.09 4.50
N ILE A 307 12.24 -18.98 4.22
CA ILE A 307 12.14 -17.83 5.11
C ILE A 307 10.86 -18.01 5.91
N ARG A 308 10.97 -18.07 7.25
CA ARG A 308 9.86 -18.35 8.16
C ARG A 308 9.76 -17.29 9.27
N PRO A 309 8.57 -17.02 9.81
CA PRO A 309 8.40 -16.09 10.93
C PRO A 309 9.09 -16.63 12.21
N ALA A 310 9.60 -15.72 13.05
CA ALA A 310 10.39 -16.06 14.24
C ALA A 310 10.12 -15.14 15.45
N TRP A 311 8.89 -14.61 15.58
CA TRP A 311 8.48 -13.65 16.61
C TRP A 311 7.20 -14.05 17.36
#